data_AF-A0A7W7U970-F1
#
_entry.id   AF-A0A7W7U970-F1
#
_cell.length_a   1.000
_cell.length_b   1.000
_cell.length_c   1.000
_cell.angle_alpha   90.00
_cell.angle_beta   90.00
_cell.angle_gamma   90.00
#
_symmetry.space_group_name_H-M   'P 1'
#
loop_
_entity.id
_entity.type
_entity.pdbx_description
1 polymer ?
#
loop_
_entity_poly.entity_id
_entity_poly.type
_entity_poly.pdbx_seq_one_letter_code
_entity_poly.pdbx_strand_id
1 'polypeptide(L)'
;MCTVYGKALLGRDESFATIAPGPRKWRPGRRQQMILDEFHMTSTAARSHLLRFSEFLAMYLFVWSPTLWTVASPVGCFGELFPEESAALGNPDHKEFFGLRNKPEYTEAHKTLMAYVAECDQLETFHATLGMVRRALANTATYMMFDDHEITDDWFISKKWVNEVCGTAHGRQLLGNGMAAYAVCQGWGNTPEQFVDGPRGEAGRELLTALAAPDHTAAGPAAVIARRTGVPSGADSAGRITRQDGVLTWHYSITWTGHQLVAVDTRTQRVFRGGSEDPPSLIYSDAAFTSMVESAEDQGLDKVTVLLSPCPVLGDPAIEEVAQPAVRRIQGYDGQLEQDYEAWGHDPRAFEEFIARVLGHAKPGADGVRRRRVISLARPSTRCSSRATRSPAPPRSSPPSAPSSRPHPDGTSSARWPGSAGAPPPSSPSTWPSSSNCPRPYDSCSSAGCGWRCPPRRPPPSSSTWTSSASSTSNAARPPSTRPSTTPGSRPSR
;
A
#
# COMPACT_ATOMS: atom_id res chain seq x y z
N MET A 1 -9.08 12.35 5.09
CA MET A 1 -9.61 11.74 3.86
C MET A 1 -9.95 10.26 4.05
N CYS A 2 -8.98 9.35 4.19
CA CYS A 2 -9.22 7.89 4.14
C CYS A 2 -10.29 7.37 5.11
N THR A 3 -10.37 7.89 6.34
CA THR A 3 -11.45 7.54 7.30
C THR A 3 -12.84 7.92 6.82
N VAL A 4 -13.01 9.11 6.23
CA VAL A 4 -14.30 9.62 5.75
C VAL A 4 -14.73 8.88 4.48
N TYR A 5 -13.86 8.87 3.46
CA TYR A 5 -14.18 8.27 2.17
C TYR A 5 -14.14 6.74 2.19
N GLY A 6 -13.35 6.13 3.08
CA GLY A 6 -13.38 4.68 3.30
C GLY A 6 -14.70 4.22 3.92
N LYS A 7 -15.22 4.96 4.92
CA LYS A 7 -16.54 4.71 5.48
C LYS A 7 -17.66 4.83 4.44
N ALA A 8 -17.55 5.81 3.54
CA ALA A 8 -18.46 5.93 2.40
C ALA A 8 -18.31 4.78 1.38
N LEU A 9 -17.08 4.31 1.13
CA LEU A 9 -16.77 3.23 0.18
C LEU A 9 -17.37 1.88 0.58
N LEU A 10 -17.27 1.50 1.86
CA LEU A 10 -17.84 0.25 2.37
C LEU A 10 -19.27 0.41 2.94
N GLY A 11 -19.77 1.64 3.07
CA GLY A 11 -21.09 1.93 3.66
C GLY A 11 -21.20 1.61 5.16
N ARG A 12 -20.09 1.31 5.84
CA ARG A 12 -20.05 0.92 7.27
C ARG A 12 -18.84 1.53 7.99
N ASP A 13 -18.96 1.65 9.31
CA ASP A 13 -17.82 1.87 10.19
C ASP A 13 -17.27 0.50 10.62
N GLU A 14 -15.94 0.33 10.60
CA GLU A 14 -15.31 -0.91 11.04
C GLU A 14 -14.90 -0.80 12.51
N SER A 15 -15.23 -1.85 13.27
CA SER A 15 -14.90 -2.00 14.68
C SER A 15 -13.77 -3.00 14.90
N PHE A 16 -13.10 -2.90 16.05
CA PHE A 16 -12.15 -3.89 16.52
C PHE A 16 -12.73 -4.57 17.75
N ALA A 17 -12.77 -5.91 17.76
CA ALA A 17 -13.51 -6.66 18.77
C ALA A 17 -12.99 -6.48 20.22
N THR A 18 -11.73 -6.05 20.38
CA THR A 18 -11.04 -5.96 21.68
C THR A 18 -10.69 -4.54 22.11
N ILE A 19 -10.96 -3.52 21.28
CA ILE A 19 -10.77 -2.12 21.66
C ILE A 19 -12.09 -1.38 21.49
N ALA A 20 -12.62 -0.84 22.59
CA ALA A 20 -13.83 -0.04 22.55
C ALA A 20 -13.64 1.22 21.66
N PRO A 21 -14.57 1.54 20.76
CA PRO A 21 -14.50 2.75 19.96
C PRO A 21 -14.56 3.98 20.88
N GLY A 22 -13.48 4.78 20.86
CA GLY A 22 -13.33 5.98 21.68
C GLY A 22 -13.30 7.23 20.80
N PRO A 23 -14.28 8.16 20.91
CA PRO A 23 -14.54 9.14 19.87
C PRO A 23 -13.39 10.11 19.58
N ARG A 24 -12.42 10.28 20.50
CA ARG A 24 -11.31 11.23 20.37
C ARG A 24 -9.98 10.59 19.95
N LYS A 25 -9.51 9.52 20.61
CA LYS A 25 -8.22 8.86 20.31
C LYS A 25 -8.19 8.13 18.95
N TRP A 26 -9.35 7.71 18.46
CA TRP A 26 -9.49 7.05 17.16
C TRP A 26 -9.49 8.01 15.95
N ARG A 27 -9.57 9.33 16.18
CA ARG A 27 -9.51 10.35 15.12
C ARG A 27 -8.10 10.40 14.51
N PRO A 28 -7.96 10.44 13.17
CA PRO A 28 -6.70 10.84 12.53
C PRO A 28 -6.17 12.15 13.15
N GLY A 29 -4.85 12.26 13.28
CA GLY A 29 -4.18 13.32 14.05
C GLY A 29 -4.12 13.08 15.57
N ARG A 30 -4.84 12.09 16.13
CA ARG A 30 -4.87 11.77 17.57
C ARG A 30 -4.47 10.33 17.91
N ARG A 31 -4.09 9.49 16.92
CA ARG A 31 -3.90 8.04 17.09
C ARG A 31 -2.60 7.61 17.78
N GLN A 32 -1.60 8.49 17.91
CA GLN A 32 -0.22 8.13 18.28
C GLN A 32 -0.15 7.21 19.51
N GLN A 33 -0.70 7.66 20.64
CA GLN A 33 -0.61 6.93 21.90
C GLN A 33 -1.36 5.59 21.85
N MET A 34 -2.50 5.53 21.15
CA MET A 34 -3.27 4.29 20.96
C MET A 34 -2.50 3.27 20.11
N ILE A 35 -1.75 3.73 19.09
CA ILE A 35 -0.93 2.85 18.25
C ILE A 35 0.23 2.22 19.04
N LEU A 36 0.85 2.98 19.95
CA LEU A 36 1.91 2.48 20.83
C LEU A 36 1.34 1.58 21.96
N ASP A 37 0.41 2.08 22.75
CA ASP A 37 -0.03 1.43 23.99
C ASP A 37 -0.97 0.25 23.77
N GLU A 38 -1.84 0.33 22.76
CA GLU A 38 -2.86 -0.69 22.52
C GLU A 38 -2.46 -1.62 21.37
N PHE A 39 -2.03 -1.07 20.22
CA PHE A 39 -1.61 -1.90 19.08
C PHE A 39 -0.17 -2.43 19.15
N HIS A 40 0.64 -1.96 20.11
CA HIS A 40 2.06 -2.35 20.31
C HIS A 40 2.97 -2.12 19.08
N MET A 41 2.58 -1.21 18.19
CA MET A 41 3.45 -0.79 17.08
C MET A 41 4.51 0.18 17.61
N THR A 42 5.60 0.35 16.87
CA THR A 42 6.76 1.16 17.29
C THR A 42 6.96 2.46 16.49
N SER A 43 6.12 2.73 15.48
CA SER A 43 6.21 3.95 14.66
C SER A 43 6.01 5.27 15.44
N THR A 44 6.97 6.17 15.29
CA THR A 44 6.99 7.52 15.88
C THR A 44 6.08 8.52 15.14
N ALA A 45 5.60 8.18 13.94
CA ALA A 45 4.80 9.04 13.06
C ALA A 45 3.32 8.59 12.92
N ALA A 46 2.84 7.78 13.86
CA ALA A 46 1.56 7.08 13.81
C ALA A 46 0.29 7.90 14.13
N ARG A 47 0.37 9.23 14.33
CA ARG A 47 -0.80 10.07 14.70
C ARG A 47 -2.01 9.95 13.75
N SER A 48 -1.79 9.58 12.50
CA SER A 48 -2.83 9.36 11.47
C SER A 48 -2.75 7.97 10.83
N HIS A 49 -2.09 7.00 11.48
CA HIS A 49 -1.91 5.62 11.02
C HIS A 49 -3.22 4.98 10.57
N LEU A 50 -3.22 4.27 9.45
CA LEU A 50 -4.41 3.58 8.92
C LEU A 50 -4.72 2.34 9.77
N LEU A 51 -5.99 2.09 10.07
CA LEU A 51 -6.42 0.99 10.94
C LEU A 51 -7.32 0.01 10.19
N ARG A 52 -8.29 0.56 9.48
CA ARG A 52 -9.44 -0.14 8.91
C ARG A 52 -9.15 -0.59 7.47
N PHE A 53 -9.77 -1.68 7.01
CA PHE A 53 -9.64 -2.13 5.62
C PHE A 53 -10.09 -1.03 4.65
N SER A 54 -11.19 -0.33 4.97
CA SER A 54 -11.63 0.85 4.23
C SER A 54 -10.64 2.01 4.20
N GLU A 55 -9.83 2.20 5.26
CA GLU A 55 -8.83 3.27 5.32
C GLU A 55 -7.63 2.94 4.42
N PHE A 56 -7.16 1.69 4.43
CA PHE A 56 -6.14 1.20 3.49
C PHE A 56 -6.65 1.22 2.04
N LEU A 57 -7.84 0.69 1.77
CA LEU A 57 -8.43 0.67 0.43
C LEU A 57 -8.67 2.09 -0.12
N ALA A 58 -9.13 3.02 0.72
CA ALA A 58 -9.25 4.42 0.31
C ALA A 58 -7.89 5.06 0.03
N MET A 59 -6.84 4.78 0.82
CA MET A 59 -5.48 5.24 0.54
C MET A 59 -5.04 4.79 -0.85
N TYR A 60 -5.18 3.49 -1.17
CA TYR A 60 -4.86 2.94 -2.49
C TYR A 60 -5.58 3.66 -3.64
N LEU A 61 -6.88 3.91 -3.49
CA LEU A 61 -7.67 4.59 -4.53
C LEU A 61 -7.28 6.06 -4.72
N PHE A 62 -6.85 6.76 -3.66
CA PHE A 62 -6.39 8.15 -3.75
C PHE A 62 -4.94 8.29 -4.23
N VAL A 63 -4.05 7.35 -3.88
CA VAL A 63 -2.62 7.40 -4.22
C VAL A 63 -2.36 7.12 -5.70
N TRP A 64 -3.13 6.25 -6.34
CA TRP A 64 -2.88 5.86 -7.74
C TRP A 64 -3.77 6.56 -8.78
N SER A 65 -4.78 7.33 -8.36
CA SER A 65 -5.76 7.90 -9.29
C SER A 65 -6.23 9.32 -8.91
N PRO A 66 -6.10 10.32 -9.81
CA PRO A 66 -6.66 11.65 -9.59
C PRO A 66 -8.20 11.68 -9.70
N THR A 67 -8.84 10.61 -10.17
CA THR A 67 -10.29 10.59 -10.48
C THR A 67 -11.15 10.95 -9.26
N LEU A 68 -10.84 10.38 -8.09
CA LEU A 68 -11.59 10.62 -6.86
C LEU A 68 -11.31 11.99 -6.22
N TRP A 69 -10.20 12.65 -6.57
CA TRP A 69 -9.86 13.97 -6.05
C TRP A 69 -10.80 15.08 -6.54
N THR A 70 -11.51 14.85 -7.64
CA THR A 70 -12.54 15.79 -8.16
C THR A 70 -13.75 15.95 -7.24
N VAL A 71 -14.04 14.95 -6.40
CA VAL A 71 -15.15 14.94 -5.42
C VAL A 71 -14.65 14.93 -3.97
N ALA A 72 -13.35 14.82 -3.76
CA ALA A 72 -12.76 14.79 -2.43
C ALA A 72 -12.31 16.19 -1.99
N SER A 73 -12.65 16.55 -0.75
CA SER A 73 -12.22 17.80 -0.13
C SER A 73 -11.46 17.50 1.16
N PRO A 74 -10.12 17.64 1.17
CA PRO A 74 -9.33 17.49 2.40
C PRO A 74 -9.83 18.43 3.49
N VAL A 75 -9.93 19.73 3.19
CA VAL A 75 -10.46 20.76 4.10
C VAL A 75 -11.89 20.45 4.55
N GLY A 76 -12.75 19.98 3.63
CA GLY A 76 -14.14 19.59 3.92
C GLY A 76 -14.28 18.45 4.93
N CYS A 77 -13.26 17.60 5.10
CA CYS A 77 -13.27 16.55 6.13
C CYS A 77 -13.09 17.09 7.55
N PHE A 78 -12.64 18.34 7.77
CA PHE A 78 -12.31 18.84 9.11
C PHE A 78 -13.48 18.74 10.10
N GLY A 79 -14.68 19.18 9.71
CA GLY A 79 -15.86 19.19 10.59
C GLY A 79 -16.35 17.80 10.99
N GLU A 80 -16.10 16.78 10.16
CA GLU A 80 -16.43 15.38 10.48
C GLU A 80 -15.37 14.73 11.39
N LEU A 81 -14.09 15.05 11.15
CA LEU A 81 -12.97 14.50 11.91
C LEU A 81 -12.78 15.18 13.27
N PHE A 82 -13.11 16.47 13.37
CA PHE A 82 -12.89 17.32 14.55
C PHE A 82 -14.17 18.10 14.92
N PRO A 83 -15.28 17.42 15.28
CA PRO A 83 -16.57 18.07 15.52
C PRO A 83 -16.56 18.99 16.76
N GLU A 84 -15.78 18.67 17.79
CA GLU A 84 -15.60 19.52 18.97
C GLU A 84 -14.86 20.81 18.61
N GLU A 85 -13.72 20.69 17.92
CA GLU A 85 -12.94 21.83 17.46
C GLU A 85 -13.73 22.69 16.45
N SER A 86 -14.50 22.06 15.55
CA SER A 86 -15.40 22.75 14.62
C SER A 86 -16.53 23.50 15.32
N ALA A 87 -17.09 22.95 16.41
CA ALA A 87 -18.10 23.62 17.21
C ALA A 87 -17.52 24.80 18.00
N ALA A 88 -16.31 24.64 18.56
CA ALA A 88 -15.60 25.71 19.27
C ALA A 88 -15.19 26.88 18.36
N LEU A 89 -14.88 26.61 17.10
CA LEU A 89 -14.56 27.63 16.11
C LEU A 89 -15.80 28.39 15.61
N GLY A 90 -16.93 27.70 15.44
CA GLY A 90 -18.20 28.30 15.01
C GLY A 90 -18.12 29.04 13.66
N ASN A 91 -18.90 30.12 13.54
CA ASN A 91 -18.79 31.09 12.45
C ASN A 91 -18.99 32.51 13.02
N PRO A 92 -18.05 32.99 13.87
CA PRO A 92 -18.23 34.21 14.64
C PRO A 92 -18.18 35.44 13.74
N ASP A 93 -18.93 36.46 14.15
CA ASP A 93 -18.84 37.77 13.51
C ASP A 93 -17.53 38.51 13.90
N HIS A 94 -17.24 39.60 13.19
CA HIS A 94 -16.06 40.43 13.42
C HIS A 94 -15.93 41.03 14.83
N LYS A 95 -17.01 41.11 15.61
CA LYS A 95 -17.02 41.62 17.00
C LYS A 95 -16.81 40.50 18.00
N GLU A 96 -17.44 39.35 17.78
CA GLU A 96 -17.25 38.15 18.60
C GLU A 96 -15.82 37.60 18.50
N PHE A 97 -15.20 37.69 17.31
CA PHE A 97 -13.85 37.19 17.04
C PHE A 97 -12.78 37.65 18.07
N PHE A 98 -12.77 38.95 18.43
CA PHE A 98 -11.79 39.49 19.37
C PHE A 98 -11.97 38.95 20.81
N GLY A 99 -13.22 38.68 21.22
CA GLY A 99 -13.51 38.05 22.51
C GLY A 99 -13.19 36.55 22.52
N LEU A 100 -13.40 35.86 21.39
CA LEU A 100 -13.13 34.43 21.24
C LEU A 100 -11.64 34.10 21.24
N ARG A 101 -10.78 34.96 20.66
CA ARG A 101 -9.33 34.77 20.66
C ARG A 101 -8.71 34.60 22.05
N ASN A 102 -9.38 35.11 23.10
CA ASN A 102 -8.91 34.97 24.49
C ASN A 102 -9.45 33.71 25.19
N LYS A 103 -10.31 32.91 24.55
CA LYS A 103 -10.79 31.62 25.09
C LYS A 103 -9.77 30.51 24.78
N PRO A 104 -9.37 29.69 25.76
CA PRO A 104 -8.46 28.56 25.52
C PRO A 104 -8.98 27.56 24.48
N GLU A 105 -10.25 27.19 24.56
CA GLU A 105 -10.90 26.23 23.65
C GLU A 105 -10.85 26.68 22.18
N TYR A 106 -11.18 27.95 21.91
CA TYR A 106 -11.08 28.53 20.57
C TYR A 106 -9.63 28.56 20.08
N THR A 107 -8.68 28.89 20.97
CA THR A 107 -7.24 28.94 20.64
C THR A 107 -6.71 27.56 20.24
N GLU A 108 -7.03 26.51 20.99
CA GLU A 108 -6.58 25.14 20.67
C GLU A 108 -7.30 24.56 19.44
N ALA A 109 -8.58 24.87 19.25
CA ALA A 109 -9.32 24.51 18.04
C ALA A 109 -8.74 25.22 16.80
N HIS A 110 -8.37 26.50 16.92
CA HIS A 110 -7.73 27.26 15.84
C HIS A 110 -6.34 26.72 15.50
N LYS A 111 -5.50 26.40 16.49
CA LYS A 111 -4.21 25.71 16.28
C LYS A 111 -4.41 24.38 15.54
N THR A 112 -5.41 23.59 15.95
CA THR A 112 -5.74 22.30 15.32
C THR A 112 -6.16 22.49 13.86
N LEU A 113 -7.00 23.49 13.56
CA LEU A 113 -7.38 23.83 12.18
C LEU A 113 -6.19 24.30 11.34
N MET A 114 -5.31 25.17 11.87
CA MET A 114 -4.15 25.67 11.11
C MET A 114 -3.15 24.55 10.79
N ALA A 115 -2.90 23.63 11.73
CA ALA A 115 -2.10 22.43 11.46
C ALA A 115 -2.75 21.54 10.39
N TYR A 116 -4.08 21.35 10.47
CA TYR A 116 -4.83 20.55 9.50
C TYR A 116 -4.82 21.16 8.08
N VAL A 117 -4.94 22.48 7.96
CA VAL A 117 -4.85 23.18 6.67
C VAL A 117 -3.45 23.04 6.08
N ALA A 118 -2.39 23.17 6.89
CA ALA A 118 -1.01 22.96 6.42
C ALA A 118 -0.72 21.51 5.96
N GLU A 119 -1.47 20.52 6.46
CA GLU A 119 -1.46 19.15 5.94
C GLU A 119 -2.26 19.02 4.64
N CYS A 120 -3.36 19.76 4.50
CA CYS A 120 -4.13 19.83 3.25
C CYS A 120 -3.29 20.41 2.10
N ASP A 121 -2.50 21.46 2.34
CA ASP A 121 -1.60 22.06 1.34
C ASP A 121 -0.56 21.04 0.80
N GLN A 122 -0.08 20.13 1.66
CA GLN A 122 0.81 19.04 1.27
C GLN A 122 0.09 17.99 0.40
N LEU A 123 -1.16 17.66 0.74
CA LEU A 123 -2.00 16.77 -0.07
C LEU A 123 -2.38 17.38 -1.43
N GLU A 124 -2.59 18.69 -1.51
CA GLU A 124 -2.79 19.39 -2.79
C GLU A 124 -1.53 19.36 -3.67
N THR A 125 -0.35 19.53 -3.05
CA THR A 125 0.95 19.38 -3.74
C THR A 125 1.14 17.96 -4.27
N PHE A 126 0.79 16.93 -3.49
CA PHE A 126 0.79 15.54 -3.93
C PHE A 126 -0.17 15.31 -5.11
N HIS A 127 -1.44 15.72 -4.96
CA HIS A 127 -2.48 15.61 -5.99
C HIS A 127 -2.05 16.25 -7.33
N ALA A 128 -1.43 17.43 -7.30
CA ALA A 128 -0.93 18.11 -8.49
C ALA A 128 0.07 17.28 -9.32
N THR A 129 0.78 16.34 -8.69
CA THR A 129 1.73 15.43 -9.37
C THR A 129 1.13 14.11 -9.83
N LEU A 130 -0.03 13.69 -9.30
CA LEU A 130 -0.63 12.37 -9.55
C LEU A 130 -0.90 12.08 -11.02
N GLY A 131 -1.26 13.09 -11.82
CA GLY A 131 -1.46 12.93 -13.26
C GLY A 131 -0.19 12.47 -13.99
N MET A 132 0.99 12.88 -13.52
CA MET A 132 2.29 12.45 -14.06
C MET A 132 2.63 11.03 -13.62
N VAL A 133 2.42 10.71 -12.34
CA VAL A 133 2.65 9.36 -11.79
C VAL A 133 1.77 8.34 -12.48
N ARG A 134 0.44 8.59 -12.57
CA ARG A 134 -0.50 7.71 -13.27
C ARG A 134 -0.09 7.47 -14.73
N ARG A 135 0.41 8.51 -15.43
CA ARG A 135 0.89 8.36 -16.81
C ARG A 135 2.14 7.49 -16.89
N ALA A 136 3.07 7.60 -15.95
CA ALA A 136 4.25 6.72 -15.92
C ALA A 136 3.83 5.26 -15.71
N LEU A 137 3.06 4.98 -14.65
CA LEU A 137 2.62 3.61 -14.32
C LEU A 137 1.74 2.99 -15.42
N ALA A 138 0.86 3.77 -16.07
CA ALA A 138 0.05 3.27 -17.18
C ALA A 138 0.85 2.93 -18.46
N ASN A 139 2.12 3.32 -18.54
CA ASN A 139 3.02 3.03 -19.68
C ASN A 139 4.26 2.22 -19.26
N THR A 140 4.32 1.74 -18.02
CA THR A 140 5.46 0.98 -17.49
C THR A 140 4.94 -0.26 -16.78
N ALA A 141 5.47 -1.43 -17.15
CA ALA A 141 5.18 -2.67 -16.46
C ALA A 141 5.61 -2.53 -14.99
N THR A 142 4.63 -2.53 -14.09
CA THR A 142 4.83 -2.19 -12.68
C THR A 142 4.59 -3.44 -11.85
N TYR A 143 5.68 -4.04 -11.38
CA TYR A 143 5.68 -5.22 -10.52
C TYR A 143 6.02 -4.79 -9.11
N MET A 144 5.15 -5.11 -8.16
CA MET A 144 5.28 -4.62 -6.78
C MET A 144 5.51 -5.78 -5.80
N MET A 145 6.04 -5.44 -4.63
CA MET A 145 6.18 -6.32 -3.47
C MET A 145 5.92 -5.47 -2.21
N PHE A 146 5.56 -6.11 -1.10
CA PHE A 146 5.38 -5.45 0.19
C PHE A 146 6.56 -4.54 0.60
N ASP A 147 6.29 -3.26 0.81
CA ASP A 147 7.28 -2.26 1.28
C ASP A 147 7.40 -2.25 2.83
N ASP A 148 8.29 -1.42 3.37
CA ASP A 148 8.30 -1.08 4.80
C ASP A 148 6.99 -0.40 5.22
N HIS A 149 6.57 0.65 4.51
CA HIS A 149 5.40 1.45 4.87
C HIS A 149 4.03 0.83 4.51
N GLU A 150 3.93 -0.46 4.15
CA GLU A 150 2.63 -1.07 3.84
C GLU A 150 1.70 -1.09 5.06
N ILE A 151 2.26 -1.41 6.24
CA ILE A 151 1.53 -1.44 7.52
C ILE A 151 2.09 -0.36 8.45
N THR A 152 3.37 -0.51 8.80
CA THR A 152 4.22 0.37 9.62
C THR A 152 5.65 0.02 9.27
N ASP A 153 6.54 1.00 9.26
CA ASP A 153 7.94 0.94 8.77
C ASP A 153 8.72 -0.29 9.28
N ASP A 154 8.38 -0.73 10.50
CA ASP A 154 9.03 -1.77 11.29
C ASP A 154 8.21 -3.09 11.38
N TRP A 155 7.24 -3.31 10.49
CA TRP A 155 6.40 -4.51 10.59
C TRP A 155 7.17 -5.82 10.41
N PHE A 156 6.99 -6.73 11.38
CA PHE A 156 7.77 -7.95 11.55
C PHE A 156 9.29 -7.71 11.72
N ILE A 157 9.74 -6.59 12.29
CA ILE A 157 11.17 -6.32 12.54
C ILE A 157 11.83 -7.31 13.52
N SER A 158 11.12 -7.74 14.56
CA SER A 158 11.69 -8.59 15.62
C SER A 158 10.70 -9.63 16.15
N LYS A 159 11.23 -10.64 16.86
CA LYS A 159 10.40 -11.67 17.51
C LYS A 159 9.46 -11.07 18.54
N LYS A 160 9.95 -10.06 19.28
CA LYS A 160 9.17 -9.27 20.24
C LYS A 160 8.00 -8.58 19.55
N TRP A 161 8.27 -7.81 18.49
CA TRP A 161 7.24 -7.12 17.71
C TRP A 161 6.16 -8.09 17.22
N VAL A 162 6.56 -9.24 16.65
CA VAL A 162 5.61 -10.28 16.21
C VAL A 162 4.75 -10.79 17.38
N ASN A 163 5.36 -11.09 18.52
CA ASN A 163 4.61 -11.65 19.65
C ASN A 163 3.71 -10.61 20.34
N GLU A 164 4.11 -9.35 20.42
CA GLU A 164 3.33 -8.26 21.03
C GLU A 164 2.17 -7.86 20.11
N VAL A 165 2.44 -7.47 18.87
CA VAL A 165 1.41 -7.03 17.91
C VAL A 165 0.49 -8.19 17.48
N CYS A 166 1.05 -9.35 17.13
CA CYS A 166 0.24 -10.49 16.69
C CYS A 166 -0.33 -11.29 17.87
N GLY A 167 0.06 -11.00 19.11
CA GLY A 167 -0.57 -11.54 20.31
C GLY A 167 -2.01 -11.03 20.48
N THR A 168 -2.28 -9.78 20.13
CA THR A 168 -3.61 -9.17 20.28
C THR A 168 -4.53 -9.45 19.08
N ALA A 169 -5.84 -9.54 19.34
CA ALA A 169 -6.81 -9.75 18.26
C ALA A 169 -6.93 -8.54 17.32
N HIS A 170 -6.76 -7.32 17.85
CA HIS A 170 -6.85 -6.09 17.07
C HIS A 170 -5.58 -5.80 16.25
N GLY A 171 -4.38 -6.16 16.75
CA GLY A 171 -3.15 -6.09 15.97
C GLY A 171 -3.19 -7.05 14.78
N ARG A 172 -3.64 -8.30 15.00
CA ARG A 172 -3.92 -9.25 13.90
C ARG A 172 -4.99 -8.74 12.92
N GLN A 173 -6.04 -8.08 13.39
CA GLN A 173 -7.06 -7.48 12.51
C GLN A 173 -6.50 -6.33 11.68
N LEU A 174 -5.67 -5.45 12.25
CA LEU A 174 -5.00 -4.36 11.53
C LEU A 174 -4.07 -4.90 10.44
N LEU A 175 -3.24 -5.89 10.78
CA LEU A 175 -2.37 -6.58 9.82
C LEU A 175 -3.19 -7.21 8.68
N GLY A 176 -4.27 -7.93 9.03
CA GLY A 176 -5.18 -8.52 8.05
C GLY A 176 -5.82 -7.50 7.13
N ASN A 177 -6.21 -6.33 7.66
CA ASN A 177 -6.78 -5.23 6.87
C ASN A 177 -5.79 -4.68 5.85
N GLY A 178 -4.55 -4.37 6.26
CA GLY A 178 -3.54 -3.83 5.35
C GLY A 178 -3.07 -4.85 4.31
N MET A 179 -2.75 -6.08 4.73
CA MET A 179 -2.37 -7.17 3.82
C MET A 179 -3.49 -7.54 2.85
N ALA A 180 -4.76 -7.45 3.26
CA ALA A 180 -5.91 -7.64 2.37
C ALA A 180 -6.06 -6.49 1.35
N ALA A 181 -5.80 -5.24 1.75
CA ALA A 181 -5.81 -4.11 0.84
C ALA A 181 -4.69 -4.23 -0.21
N TYR A 182 -3.48 -4.60 0.20
CA TYR A 182 -2.39 -4.98 -0.72
C TYR A 182 -2.82 -6.11 -1.65
N ALA A 183 -3.47 -7.17 -1.14
CA ALA A 183 -3.95 -8.29 -1.96
C ALA A 183 -4.88 -7.81 -3.09
N VAL A 184 -5.85 -6.94 -2.76
CA VAL A 184 -6.83 -6.41 -3.71
C VAL A 184 -6.18 -5.43 -4.70
N CYS A 185 -5.27 -4.56 -4.24
CA CYS A 185 -4.77 -3.43 -5.03
C CYS A 185 -3.44 -3.66 -5.74
N GLN A 186 -2.62 -4.63 -5.30
CA GLN A 186 -1.33 -4.97 -5.88
C GLN A 186 -1.19 -6.49 -6.14
N GLY A 187 -1.38 -7.31 -5.09
CA GLY A 187 -1.08 -8.75 -5.11
C GLY A 187 -1.85 -9.53 -6.16
N TRP A 188 -3.13 -9.21 -6.37
CA TRP A 188 -3.96 -9.79 -7.44
C TRP A 188 -3.41 -9.47 -8.83
N GLY A 189 -2.90 -8.25 -9.06
CA GLY A 189 -2.25 -7.88 -10.32
C GLY A 189 -0.95 -8.64 -10.57
N ASN A 190 -0.19 -8.94 -9.51
CA ASN A 190 1.05 -9.73 -9.59
C ASN A 190 0.79 -11.23 -9.85
N THR A 191 -0.28 -11.79 -9.28
CA THR A 191 -0.56 -13.24 -9.24
C THR A 191 -2.03 -13.57 -9.53
N PRO A 192 -2.56 -13.25 -10.73
CA PRO A 192 -3.98 -13.40 -11.05
C PRO A 192 -4.50 -14.83 -10.90
N GLU A 193 -3.64 -15.84 -11.11
CA GLU A 193 -3.94 -17.27 -10.93
C GLU A 193 -4.32 -17.66 -9.49
N GLN A 194 -4.01 -16.84 -8.49
CA GLN A 194 -4.46 -17.04 -7.10
C GLN A 194 -5.91 -16.58 -6.85
N PHE A 195 -6.60 -16.06 -7.87
CA PHE A 195 -7.95 -15.51 -7.78
C PHE A 195 -8.92 -16.04 -8.86
N VAL A 196 -8.46 -16.90 -9.78
CA VAL A 196 -9.31 -17.52 -10.83
C VAL A 196 -10.12 -18.71 -10.31
N ASP A 197 -11.01 -19.24 -11.16
CA ASP A 197 -11.74 -20.46 -10.84
C ASP A 197 -10.85 -21.71 -10.77
N GLY A 198 -11.24 -22.64 -9.89
CA GLY A 198 -10.51 -23.88 -9.61
C GLY A 198 -9.64 -23.82 -8.35
N PRO A 199 -8.84 -24.88 -8.08
CA PRO A 199 -8.11 -25.02 -6.81
C PRO A 199 -7.03 -23.95 -6.59
N ARG A 200 -6.34 -23.51 -7.67
CA ARG A 200 -5.27 -22.51 -7.55
C ARG A 200 -5.78 -21.14 -7.07
N GLY A 201 -6.98 -20.75 -7.48
CA GLY A 201 -7.59 -19.49 -7.09
C GLY A 201 -8.63 -19.57 -5.98
N GLU A 202 -8.69 -20.69 -5.25
CA GLU A 202 -9.55 -20.82 -4.06
C GLU A 202 -9.18 -19.79 -2.98
N ALA A 203 -7.88 -19.62 -2.69
CA ALA A 203 -7.39 -18.75 -1.63
C ALA A 203 -7.79 -17.28 -1.83
N GLY A 204 -7.61 -16.75 -3.05
CA GLY A 204 -8.00 -15.38 -3.39
C GLY A 204 -9.51 -15.20 -3.47
N ARG A 205 -10.25 -16.15 -4.05
CA ARG A 205 -11.74 -16.07 -4.10
C ARG A 205 -12.37 -16.13 -2.72
N GLU A 206 -11.83 -16.93 -1.79
CA GLU A 206 -12.25 -16.89 -0.38
C GLU A 206 -11.95 -15.56 0.30
N LEU A 207 -10.76 -14.99 0.10
CA LEU A 207 -10.41 -13.68 0.64
C LEU A 207 -11.38 -12.60 0.13
N LEU A 208 -11.62 -12.55 -1.18
CA LEU A 208 -12.57 -11.62 -1.79
C LEU A 208 -13.99 -11.83 -1.26
N THR A 209 -14.43 -13.07 -1.08
CA THR A 209 -15.76 -13.40 -0.51
C THR A 209 -15.88 -12.93 0.94
N ALA A 210 -14.83 -13.08 1.75
CA ALA A 210 -14.80 -12.62 3.13
C ALA A 210 -14.78 -11.08 3.24
N LEU A 211 -14.03 -10.40 2.37
CA LEU A 211 -14.00 -8.93 2.28
C LEU A 211 -15.33 -8.34 1.76
N ALA A 212 -16.03 -9.06 0.90
CA ALA A 212 -17.35 -8.67 0.37
C ALA A 212 -18.52 -8.97 1.33
N ALA A 213 -18.26 -9.58 2.50
CA ALA A 213 -19.30 -9.81 3.49
C ALA A 213 -19.85 -8.47 4.05
N PRO A 214 -21.17 -8.34 4.33
CA PRO A 214 -21.74 -7.11 4.91
C PRO A 214 -21.10 -6.67 6.24
N ASP A 215 -20.51 -7.62 6.96
CA ASP A 215 -19.57 -7.37 8.04
C ASP A 215 -18.34 -8.28 7.90
N HIS A 216 -17.32 -7.79 7.19
CA HIS A 216 -16.02 -8.47 7.07
C HIS A 216 -15.21 -8.52 8.37
N THR A 217 -15.61 -7.74 9.39
CA THR A 217 -14.99 -7.74 10.73
C THR A 217 -15.62 -8.76 11.69
N ALA A 218 -16.75 -9.36 11.32
CA ALA A 218 -17.37 -10.45 12.06
C ALA A 218 -16.44 -11.69 12.10
N ALA A 219 -16.53 -12.47 13.19
CA ALA A 219 -15.55 -13.52 13.51
C ALA A 219 -15.31 -14.55 12.38
N GLY A 220 -16.34 -14.89 11.59
CA GLY A 220 -16.20 -15.80 10.44
C GLY A 220 -15.35 -15.20 9.31
N PRO A 221 -15.81 -14.12 8.64
CA PRO A 221 -15.03 -13.40 7.63
C PRO A 221 -13.64 -12.97 8.11
N ALA A 222 -13.52 -12.43 9.33
CA ALA A 222 -12.23 -12.00 9.88
C ALA A 222 -11.23 -13.17 10.04
N ALA A 223 -11.70 -14.37 10.39
CA ALA A 223 -10.85 -15.57 10.45
C ALA A 223 -10.39 -16.03 9.05
N VAL A 224 -11.25 -15.91 8.03
CA VAL A 224 -10.86 -16.20 6.63
C VAL A 224 -9.85 -15.17 6.13
N ILE A 225 -10.04 -13.88 6.41
CA ILE A 225 -9.11 -12.81 6.04
C ILE A 225 -7.74 -13.08 6.69
N ALA A 226 -7.69 -13.30 8.02
CA ALA A 226 -6.45 -13.57 8.73
C ALA A 226 -5.72 -14.83 8.22
N ARG A 227 -6.46 -15.91 7.89
CA ARG A 227 -5.89 -17.11 7.27
C ARG A 227 -5.32 -16.82 5.89
N ARG A 228 -6.13 -16.30 4.97
CA ARG A 228 -5.73 -16.14 3.55
C ARG A 228 -4.67 -15.05 3.35
N THR A 229 -4.60 -14.04 4.22
CA THR A 229 -3.48 -13.07 4.25
C THR A 229 -2.24 -13.57 4.99
N GLY A 230 -2.36 -14.59 5.85
CA GLY A 230 -1.23 -15.19 6.54
C GLY A 230 -0.75 -14.41 7.75
N VAL A 231 -1.65 -13.65 8.38
CA VAL A 231 -1.40 -12.92 9.62
C VAL A 231 -0.89 -13.89 10.69
N PRO A 232 0.24 -13.59 11.35
CA PRO A 232 0.78 -14.49 12.37
C PRO A 232 -0.13 -14.64 13.59
N SER A 233 0.05 -15.75 14.31
CA SER A 233 -0.37 -15.89 15.71
C SER A 233 0.77 -15.65 16.70
N GLY A 234 1.99 -15.41 16.21
CA GLY A 234 3.22 -15.25 16.99
C GLY A 234 4.43 -15.87 16.26
N ALA A 235 5.53 -16.03 16.97
CA ALA A 235 6.72 -16.76 16.50
C ALA A 235 7.06 -17.94 17.43
N ASP A 236 7.48 -19.07 16.85
CA ASP A 236 7.78 -20.30 17.59
C ASP A 236 9.08 -20.22 18.42
N SER A 237 9.42 -21.29 19.13
CA SER A 237 10.67 -21.38 19.92
C SER A 237 11.93 -21.23 19.06
N ALA A 238 11.89 -21.69 17.80
CA ALA A 238 12.97 -21.57 16.81
C ALA A 238 12.95 -20.23 16.04
N GLY A 239 12.05 -19.30 16.38
CA GLY A 239 11.96 -17.98 15.78
C GLY A 239 11.20 -17.93 14.46
N ARG A 240 10.49 -18.97 14.04
CA ARG A 240 9.69 -18.96 12.80
C ARG A 240 8.31 -18.35 13.06
N ILE A 241 7.88 -17.47 12.16
CA ILE A 241 6.52 -16.92 12.16
C ILE A 241 5.50 -18.06 12.03
N THR A 242 4.62 -18.18 13.02
CA THR A 242 3.53 -19.17 13.06
C THR A 242 2.25 -18.57 12.48
N ARG A 243 1.65 -19.25 11.50
CA ARG A 243 0.40 -18.84 10.83
C ARG A 243 -0.42 -20.08 10.42
N GLN A 244 -1.67 -19.88 10.00
CA GLN A 244 -2.51 -20.96 9.47
C GLN A 244 -2.13 -21.33 8.03
N ASP A 245 -2.42 -22.56 7.60
CA ASP A 245 -2.24 -23.01 6.22
C ASP A 245 -3.23 -22.36 5.24
N GLY A 246 -2.94 -22.47 3.94
CA GLY A 246 -3.79 -21.94 2.87
C GLY A 246 -3.65 -20.43 2.62
N VAL A 247 -2.53 -19.84 3.04
CA VAL A 247 -2.15 -18.44 2.78
C VAL A 247 -1.97 -18.17 1.29
N LEU A 248 -2.25 -16.94 0.85
CA LEU A 248 -1.79 -16.43 -0.45
C LEU A 248 -0.26 -16.43 -0.54
N THR A 249 0.26 -16.83 -1.69
CA THR A 249 1.70 -16.77 -1.98
C THR A 249 2.07 -15.35 -2.41
N TRP A 250 2.90 -14.65 -1.63
CA TRP A 250 3.26 -13.26 -1.93
C TRP A 250 4.42 -13.12 -2.91
N HIS A 251 5.34 -14.08 -2.89
CA HIS A 251 6.44 -14.18 -3.85
C HIS A 251 5.95 -14.71 -5.19
N TYR A 252 6.63 -14.31 -6.28
CA TYR A 252 6.27 -14.75 -7.63
C TYR A 252 7.47 -14.66 -8.57
N SER A 253 7.37 -15.32 -9.72
CA SER A 253 8.33 -15.16 -10.81
C SER A 253 7.61 -15.02 -12.15
N ILE A 254 8.20 -14.26 -13.07
CA ILE A 254 7.66 -14.05 -14.41
C ILE A 254 8.81 -14.16 -15.40
N THR A 255 8.64 -14.94 -16.47
CA THR A 255 9.68 -15.16 -17.48
C THR A 255 9.22 -14.57 -18.81
N TRP A 256 9.99 -13.63 -19.35
CA TRP A 256 9.83 -13.09 -20.71
C TRP A 256 10.87 -13.67 -21.66
N THR A 257 10.90 -13.17 -22.89
CA THR A 257 11.86 -13.58 -23.92
C THR A 257 13.30 -13.20 -23.60
N GLY A 258 13.55 -12.00 -23.08
CA GLY A 258 14.92 -11.50 -22.80
C GLY A 258 15.33 -11.41 -21.31
N HIS A 259 14.39 -11.56 -20.39
CA HIS A 259 14.65 -11.46 -18.94
C HIS A 259 13.63 -12.27 -18.13
N GLN A 260 13.92 -12.45 -16.84
CA GLN A 260 13.05 -13.07 -15.85
C GLN A 260 13.01 -12.17 -14.61
N LEU A 261 11.86 -12.05 -13.96
CA LEU A 261 11.71 -11.46 -12.63
C LEU A 261 11.56 -12.58 -11.59
N VAL A 262 12.26 -12.44 -10.46
CA VAL A 262 12.07 -13.26 -9.25
C VAL A 262 11.83 -12.29 -8.11
N ALA A 263 10.60 -12.22 -7.63
CA ALA A 263 10.17 -11.32 -6.57
C ALA A 263 10.07 -12.08 -5.24
N VAL A 264 10.91 -11.70 -4.27
CA VAL A 264 11.06 -12.43 -3.00
C VAL A 264 10.31 -11.74 -1.85
N ASP A 265 9.67 -12.54 -1.00
CA ASP A 265 8.93 -12.06 0.18
C ASP A 265 9.86 -12.01 1.41
N THR A 266 10.57 -10.89 1.57
CA THR A 266 11.44 -10.62 2.74
C THR A 266 10.69 -10.05 3.94
N ARG A 267 9.34 -9.99 3.88
CA ARG A 267 8.48 -9.45 4.94
C ARG A 267 7.84 -10.58 5.73
N THR A 268 7.00 -11.38 5.07
CA THR A 268 6.19 -12.37 5.78
C THR A 268 6.95 -13.67 6.05
N GLN A 269 8.09 -13.92 5.39
CA GLN A 269 8.92 -15.13 5.55
C GLN A 269 10.07 -15.01 6.57
N ARG A 270 10.10 -13.92 7.34
CA ARG A 270 11.17 -13.64 8.33
C ARG A 270 11.29 -14.75 9.39
N VAL A 271 12.54 -14.96 9.81
CA VAL A 271 12.91 -15.90 10.88
C VAL A 271 13.78 -15.17 11.89
N PHE A 272 13.46 -15.26 13.17
CA PHE A 272 14.16 -14.56 14.25
C PHE A 272 15.17 -15.50 14.90
N ARG A 273 16.36 -15.61 14.31
CA ARG A 273 17.45 -16.50 14.78
C ARG A 273 18.13 -16.03 16.07
N GLY A 274 18.08 -14.73 16.36
CA GLY A 274 18.72 -14.11 17.53
C GLY A 274 17.83 -14.05 18.77
N GLY A 275 18.14 -13.11 19.66
CA GLY A 275 17.31 -12.70 20.79
C GLY A 275 15.97 -12.08 20.36
N SER A 276 15.15 -11.70 21.35
CA SER A 276 13.79 -11.20 21.10
C SER A 276 13.73 -9.89 20.32
N GLU A 277 14.77 -9.07 20.45
CA GLU A 277 14.89 -7.73 19.86
C GLU A 277 15.98 -7.67 18.77
N ASP A 278 16.62 -8.80 18.45
CA ASP A 278 17.62 -8.87 17.39
C ASP A 278 16.95 -8.77 16.00
N PRO A 279 17.69 -8.28 14.98
CA PRO A 279 17.19 -8.20 13.60
C PRO A 279 16.75 -9.55 13.02
N PRO A 280 15.88 -9.54 12.01
CA PRO A 280 15.34 -10.76 11.40
C PRO A 280 16.26 -11.29 10.31
N SER A 281 16.40 -12.61 10.25
CA SER A 281 16.81 -13.29 9.02
C SER A 281 15.66 -13.17 8.02
N LEU A 282 15.87 -12.40 6.94
CA LEU A 282 14.80 -12.07 5.99
C LEU A 282 14.16 -13.30 5.33
N ILE A 283 15.00 -14.27 4.94
CA ILE A 283 14.61 -15.60 4.47
C ILE A 283 15.62 -16.58 5.07
N TYR A 284 15.13 -17.62 5.75
CA TYR A 284 16.02 -18.62 6.37
C TYR A 284 15.40 -20.02 6.49
N SER A 285 15.24 -20.71 5.36
CA SER A 285 15.06 -22.17 5.31
C SER A 285 15.15 -22.71 3.89
N ASP A 286 15.53 -23.98 3.73
CA ASP A 286 15.52 -24.69 2.45
C ASP A 286 14.17 -24.57 1.72
N ALA A 287 13.05 -24.75 2.42
CA ALA A 287 11.70 -24.65 1.86
C ALA A 287 11.38 -23.24 1.35
N ALA A 288 11.82 -22.20 2.08
CA ALA A 288 11.63 -20.81 1.68
C ALA A 288 12.48 -20.44 0.45
N PHE A 289 13.76 -20.86 0.41
CA PHE A 289 14.59 -20.68 -0.80
C PHE A 289 14.07 -21.49 -1.99
N THR A 290 13.63 -22.73 -1.77
CA THR A 290 13.08 -23.60 -2.82
C THR A 290 11.83 -22.99 -3.45
N SER A 291 10.92 -22.45 -2.63
CA SER A 291 9.68 -21.82 -3.13
C SER A 291 9.91 -20.44 -3.77
N MET A 292 10.80 -19.60 -3.22
CA MET A 292 10.99 -18.22 -3.69
C MET A 292 12.05 -18.02 -4.77
N VAL A 293 13.16 -18.77 -4.71
CA VAL A 293 14.34 -18.54 -5.55
C VAL A 293 14.51 -19.62 -6.62
N GLU A 294 14.21 -20.87 -6.26
CA GLU A 294 14.54 -22.04 -7.09
C GLU A 294 13.34 -22.59 -7.89
N SER A 295 12.12 -22.21 -7.51
CA SER A 295 10.89 -22.47 -8.30
C SER A 295 10.93 -21.78 -9.66
N ALA A 296 11.61 -20.64 -9.76
CA ALA A 296 11.89 -19.95 -11.00
C ALA A 296 12.95 -20.72 -11.80
N GLU A 297 12.58 -21.25 -12.96
CA GLU A 297 13.52 -22.03 -13.78
C GLU A 297 14.77 -21.21 -14.15
N ASP A 298 15.95 -21.79 -13.95
CA ASP A 298 17.22 -21.25 -14.43
C ASP A 298 17.22 -21.06 -15.96
N GLN A 299 17.28 -19.79 -16.37
CA GLN A 299 17.31 -19.33 -17.77
C GLN A 299 18.75 -19.24 -18.33
N GLY A 300 19.76 -19.68 -17.58
CA GLY A 300 21.16 -19.68 -18.01
C GLY A 300 21.72 -18.27 -18.21
N LEU A 301 22.55 -18.11 -19.25
CA LEU A 301 23.18 -16.82 -19.58
C LEU A 301 22.43 -16.00 -20.64
N ASP A 302 21.44 -16.59 -21.31
CA ASP A 302 20.70 -15.97 -22.40
C ASP A 302 19.77 -14.85 -21.91
N LYS A 303 19.33 -14.93 -20.64
CA LYS A 303 18.45 -13.95 -20.00
C LYS A 303 19.09 -13.36 -18.74
N VAL A 304 18.68 -12.15 -18.39
CA VAL A 304 18.97 -11.55 -17.09
C VAL A 304 17.87 -11.92 -16.09
N THR A 305 18.24 -12.42 -14.93
CA THR A 305 17.36 -12.51 -13.76
C THR A 305 17.35 -11.17 -13.03
N VAL A 306 16.20 -10.51 -12.96
CA VAL A 306 15.94 -9.38 -12.09
C VAL A 306 15.39 -9.93 -10.78
N LEU A 307 16.11 -9.70 -9.68
CA LEU A 307 15.68 -10.02 -8.33
C LEU A 307 14.99 -8.79 -7.74
N LEU A 308 13.69 -8.87 -7.45
CA LEU A 308 12.95 -7.83 -6.73
C LEU A 308 12.90 -8.20 -5.24
N SER A 309 13.64 -7.47 -4.42
CA SER A 309 13.73 -7.64 -2.97
C SER A 309 13.31 -6.34 -2.29
N PRO A 310 12.25 -6.29 -1.47
CA PRO A 310 11.91 -5.08 -0.71
C PRO A 310 13.08 -4.55 0.10
N CYS A 311 13.79 -5.47 0.77
CA CYS A 311 14.91 -5.18 1.65
C CYS A 311 16.22 -4.98 0.87
N PRO A 312 17.10 -4.03 1.28
CA PRO A 312 18.40 -3.80 0.66
C PRO A 312 19.28 -5.06 0.61
N VAL A 313 19.62 -5.55 -0.60
CA VAL A 313 20.46 -6.74 -0.79
C VAL A 313 21.95 -6.42 -0.69
N LEU A 314 22.38 -5.31 -1.30
CA LEU A 314 23.76 -4.84 -1.33
C LEU A 314 23.78 -3.38 -0.88
N GLY A 315 23.80 -3.14 0.44
CA GLY A 315 23.58 -1.79 0.95
C GLY A 315 23.63 -1.64 2.46
N ASP A 316 24.70 -2.11 3.11
CA ASP A 316 25.23 -1.47 4.33
C ASP A 316 26.72 -1.81 4.58
N PRO A 317 27.15 -3.11 4.61
CA PRO A 317 28.48 -3.49 5.10
C PRO A 317 29.67 -2.81 4.41
N ALA A 318 29.56 -2.49 3.12
CA ALA A 318 30.63 -1.83 2.35
C ALA A 318 30.79 -0.33 2.65
N ILE A 319 29.81 0.31 3.29
CA ILE A 319 29.91 1.67 3.84
C ILE A 319 30.29 1.59 5.32
N GLU A 320 29.81 0.57 6.03
CA GLU A 320 30.08 0.36 7.46
C GLU A 320 31.53 -0.03 7.78
N GLU A 321 32.20 -0.86 6.97
CA GLU A 321 33.60 -1.28 7.22
C GLU A 321 34.57 -0.09 7.35
N VAL A 322 34.30 1.02 6.66
CA VAL A 322 35.15 2.22 6.69
C VAL A 322 34.69 3.24 7.76
N ALA A 323 33.41 3.24 8.14
CA ALA A 323 32.81 4.29 8.98
C ALA A 323 32.48 3.87 10.43
N GLN A 324 31.97 2.64 10.65
CA GLN A 324 31.51 2.21 11.98
C GLN A 324 32.57 2.29 13.09
N PRO A 325 33.86 1.91 12.90
CA PRO A 325 34.83 1.89 13.99
C PRO A 325 35.13 3.28 14.57
N ALA A 326 34.95 4.34 13.77
CA ALA A 326 35.12 5.72 14.20
C ALA A 326 33.86 6.25 14.89
N VAL A 327 32.67 6.03 14.31
CA VAL A 327 31.41 6.55 14.85
C VAL A 327 31.06 5.93 16.21
N ARG A 328 31.19 4.59 16.35
CA ARG A 328 30.92 3.86 17.61
C ARG A 328 31.80 4.29 18.79
N ARG A 329 32.93 4.98 18.54
CA ARG A 329 33.82 5.51 19.60
C ARG A 329 33.55 6.96 19.98
N ILE A 330 32.90 7.74 19.11
CA ILE A 330 32.76 9.19 19.26
C ILE A 330 31.36 9.55 19.79
N GLN A 331 30.34 8.76 19.46
CA GLN A 331 28.98 8.97 19.92
C GLN A 331 28.45 7.67 20.55
N GLY A 332 28.32 7.66 21.88
CA GLY A 332 27.52 6.65 22.57
C GLY A 332 26.06 6.85 22.17
N TYR A 333 25.49 5.88 21.47
CA TYR A 333 24.13 5.94 20.94
C TYR A 333 23.19 5.08 21.78
N ASP A 334 22.22 5.72 22.42
CA ASP A 334 20.96 5.08 22.79
C ASP A 334 20.06 5.01 21.53
N GLY A 335 19.36 3.89 21.36
CA GLY A 335 18.28 3.76 20.36
C GLY A 335 18.56 2.81 19.18
N GLN A 336 18.16 1.54 19.32
CA GLN A 336 18.13 0.54 18.25
C GLN A 336 17.05 0.80 17.16
N LEU A 337 16.40 1.98 17.17
CA LEU A 337 15.20 2.27 16.37
C LEU A 337 15.41 3.33 15.27
N GLU A 338 16.58 3.97 15.18
CA GLU A 338 16.92 4.93 14.11
C GLU A 338 17.75 4.31 12.96
N GLN A 339 17.98 3.00 12.98
CA GLN A 339 18.69 2.26 11.93
C GLN A 339 17.73 1.25 11.29
N ASP A 340 17.62 1.28 9.96
CA ASP A 340 16.84 0.31 9.17
C ASP A 340 17.50 -1.09 9.26
N TYR A 341 17.26 -1.81 10.35
CA TYR A 341 17.76 -3.16 10.59
C TYR A 341 17.08 -4.24 9.72
N GLU A 342 16.86 -3.90 8.45
CA GLU A 342 16.15 -4.69 7.44
C GLU A 342 16.97 -4.96 6.19
N ALA A 343 18.18 -4.41 6.06
CA ALA A 343 19.12 -4.83 5.03
C ALA A 343 19.53 -6.31 5.25
N TRP A 344 19.75 -7.04 4.15
CA TRP A 344 20.17 -8.45 4.19
C TRP A 344 21.45 -8.67 5.01
N GLY A 345 22.37 -7.70 5.03
CA GLY A 345 23.64 -7.79 5.76
C GLY A 345 23.54 -7.90 7.28
N HIS A 346 22.36 -7.65 7.89
CA HIS A 346 22.18 -7.73 9.35
C HIS A 346 22.17 -9.17 9.89
N ASP A 347 21.93 -10.18 9.06
CA ASP A 347 22.26 -11.58 9.35
C ASP A 347 23.21 -12.11 8.26
N PRO A 348 24.53 -12.08 8.50
CA PRO A 348 25.52 -12.56 7.54
C PRO A 348 25.29 -14.00 7.09
N ARG A 349 24.75 -14.88 7.95
CA ARG A 349 24.50 -16.28 7.56
C ARG A 349 23.31 -16.39 6.61
N ALA A 350 22.24 -15.64 6.87
CA ALA A 350 21.09 -15.59 5.97
C ALA A 350 21.46 -14.96 4.62
N PHE A 351 22.33 -13.94 4.62
CA PHE A 351 22.84 -13.31 3.41
C PHE A 351 23.76 -14.24 2.61
N GLU A 352 24.74 -14.87 3.25
CA GLU A 352 25.64 -15.86 2.62
C GLU A 352 24.84 -17.01 1.99
N GLU A 353 23.87 -17.56 2.73
CA GLU A 353 23.00 -18.63 2.27
C GLU A 353 22.13 -18.15 1.09
N PHE A 354 21.55 -16.95 1.15
CA PHE A 354 20.78 -16.38 0.05
C PHE A 354 21.60 -16.18 -1.22
N ILE A 355 22.79 -15.59 -1.14
CA ILE A 355 23.68 -15.40 -2.28
C ILE A 355 24.12 -16.76 -2.84
N ALA A 356 24.44 -17.72 -1.98
CA ALA A 356 24.78 -19.09 -2.39
C ALA A 356 23.63 -19.79 -3.11
N ARG A 357 22.38 -19.62 -2.67
CA ARG A 357 21.18 -20.22 -3.32
C ARG A 357 20.85 -19.49 -4.64
N VAL A 358 20.86 -18.16 -4.67
CA VAL A 358 20.60 -17.36 -5.89
C VAL A 358 21.60 -17.65 -7.01
N LEU A 359 22.89 -17.73 -6.70
CA LEU A 359 23.95 -18.00 -7.66
C LEU A 359 24.12 -19.50 -7.94
N GLY A 360 23.96 -20.35 -6.91
CA GLY A 360 24.10 -21.80 -6.99
C GLY A 360 22.97 -22.50 -7.76
N HIS A 361 21.79 -21.89 -7.85
CA HIS A 361 20.67 -22.37 -8.67
C HIS A 361 21.00 -22.49 -10.17
N ALA A 362 21.97 -21.71 -10.67
CA ALA A 362 22.40 -21.82 -12.06
C ALA A 362 22.99 -23.21 -12.35
N LYS A 363 22.54 -23.84 -13.44
CA LYS A 363 23.04 -25.13 -13.92
C LYS A 363 24.54 -25.00 -14.25
N PRO A 364 25.36 -26.04 -13.95
CA PRO A 364 26.78 -26.01 -14.31
C PRO A 364 26.95 -26.01 -15.84
N GLY A 365 27.88 -25.19 -16.34
CA GLY A 365 28.29 -25.24 -17.74
C GLY A 365 29.09 -26.52 -18.08
N ALA A 366 29.47 -26.67 -19.34
CA ALA A 366 30.31 -27.78 -19.79
C ALA A 366 31.70 -27.83 -19.12
N ASP A 367 32.15 -26.71 -18.55
CA ASP A 367 33.37 -26.56 -17.75
C ASP A 367 33.13 -26.79 -16.24
N GLY A 368 31.93 -27.21 -15.83
CA GLY A 368 31.51 -27.38 -14.44
C GLY A 368 31.20 -26.07 -13.70
N VAL A 369 31.47 -24.90 -14.29
CA VAL A 369 31.30 -23.60 -13.63
C VAL A 369 29.86 -23.12 -13.80
N ARG A 370 29.21 -22.81 -12.67
CA ARG A 370 27.87 -22.19 -12.63
C ARG A 370 27.98 -20.70 -12.90
N ARG A 371 27.10 -20.16 -13.76
CA ARG A 371 27.10 -18.74 -14.12
C ARG A 371 25.66 -18.24 -14.28
N ARG A 372 25.32 -17.12 -13.63
CA ARG A 372 24.01 -16.45 -13.72
C ARG A 372 24.21 -14.95 -13.92
N ARG A 373 23.30 -14.30 -14.64
CA ARG A 373 23.21 -12.83 -14.71
C ARG A 373 22.10 -12.37 -13.78
N VAL A 374 22.45 -11.72 -12.67
CA VAL A 374 21.49 -11.23 -11.67
C VAL A 374 21.62 -9.71 -11.52
N ILE A 375 20.50 -9.00 -11.59
CA ILE A 375 20.36 -7.59 -11.20
C ILE A 375 19.42 -7.55 -10.00
N SER A 376 19.87 -7.00 -8.87
CA SER A 376 19.00 -6.77 -7.72
C SER A 376 18.35 -5.39 -7.82
N LEU A 377 17.03 -5.35 -7.76
CA LEU A 377 16.24 -4.16 -7.49
C LEU A 377 15.79 -4.22 -6.03
N ALA A 378 16.28 -3.29 -5.22
CA ALA A 378 15.92 -3.17 -3.82
C ALA A 378 15.78 -1.71 -3.43
N ARG A 379 14.99 -1.46 -2.38
CA ARG A 379 14.87 -0.14 -1.75
C ARG A 379 16.24 0.27 -1.17
N PRO A 380 16.66 1.54 -1.30
CA PRO A 380 17.81 2.04 -0.55
C PRO A 380 17.46 2.18 0.94
N SER A 381 18.41 1.92 1.84
CA SER A 381 18.25 2.24 3.27
C SER A 381 17.98 3.75 3.46
N THR A 382 17.16 4.10 4.45
CA THR A 382 16.49 5.40 4.53
C THR A 382 17.44 6.55 4.84
N ARG A 383 18.04 7.11 3.78
CA ARG A 383 18.62 8.47 3.79
C ARG A 383 17.99 9.41 2.77
N CYS A 384 16.74 9.15 2.38
CA CYS A 384 15.90 10.12 1.69
C CYS A 384 15.13 11.00 2.69
N SER A 385 15.88 11.78 3.50
CA SER A 385 15.26 12.95 4.12
C SER A 385 14.76 13.88 3.02
N SER A 386 13.63 14.56 3.27
CA SER A 386 12.91 15.39 2.31
C SER A 386 13.61 16.73 2.01
N ARG A 387 14.88 16.64 1.60
CA ARG A 387 15.62 17.71 0.92
C ARG A 387 15.67 17.41 -0.57
N ALA A 388 14.50 17.47 -1.20
CA ALA A 388 14.41 17.86 -2.59
C ALA A 388 14.98 19.29 -2.71
N THR A 389 16.31 19.39 -2.79
CA THR A 389 16.96 20.60 -3.25
C THR A 389 16.36 20.90 -4.61
N ARG A 390 15.58 21.99 -4.69
CA ARG A 390 15.26 22.61 -5.97
C ARG A 390 16.60 22.85 -6.66
N SER A 391 16.95 22.01 -7.64
CA SER A 391 17.90 22.43 -8.67
C SER A 391 17.32 23.74 -9.21
N PRO A 392 18.06 24.86 -9.13
CA PRO A 392 17.57 26.08 -9.75
C PRO A 392 17.33 25.77 -11.22
N ALA A 393 16.14 26.12 -11.72
CA ALA A 393 15.88 25.99 -13.14
C ALA A 393 17.01 26.72 -13.90
N PRO A 394 17.59 26.11 -14.95
CA PRO A 394 18.63 26.79 -15.72
C PRO A 394 18.06 28.14 -16.18
N PRO A 395 18.85 29.23 -16.10
CA PRO A 395 18.36 30.56 -16.42
C PRO A 395 17.75 30.53 -17.81
N ARG A 396 16.52 31.04 -17.95
CA ARG A 396 15.86 31.17 -19.24
C ARG A 396 16.76 32.02 -20.13
N SER A 397 17.39 31.41 -21.12
CA SER A 397 18.04 32.15 -22.19
C SER A 397 16.98 33.00 -22.89
N SER A 398 17.26 34.29 -23.03
CA SER A 398 16.42 35.19 -23.83
C SER A 398 16.26 34.59 -25.24
N PRO A 399 15.06 34.68 -25.85
CA PRO A 399 14.88 34.20 -27.21
C PRO A 399 15.84 34.97 -28.15
N PRO A 400 16.54 34.28 -29.08
CA PRO A 400 17.38 34.97 -30.04
C PRO A 400 16.52 35.88 -30.93
N SER A 401 17.05 37.05 -31.24
CA SER A 401 16.42 38.01 -32.15
C SER A 401 16.20 37.40 -33.53
N ALA A 402 15.07 37.73 -34.15
CA ALA A 402 14.68 37.20 -35.46
C ALA A 402 15.71 37.56 -36.56
N PRO A 403 16.15 36.61 -37.40
CA PRO A 403 16.95 36.92 -38.57
C PRO A 403 16.13 37.65 -39.64
N SER A 404 16.76 38.62 -40.30
CA SER A 404 16.21 39.32 -41.46
C SER A 404 16.10 38.41 -42.69
N SER A 405 15.29 38.84 -43.67
CA SER A 405 14.85 38.02 -44.80
C SER A 405 15.73 38.12 -46.06
N ARG A 406 15.68 37.03 -46.86
CA ARG A 406 16.16 36.86 -48.27
C ARG A 406 17.66 36.51 -48.47
N PRO A 407 18.03 35.85 -49.59
CA PRO A 407 17.36 34.72 -50.25
C PRO A 407 18.34 33.55 -50.60
N HIS A 408 17.81 32.37 -50.92
CA HIS A 408 18.59 31.22 -51.44
C HIS A 408 18.98 31.36 -52.92
N PRO A 409 20.13 30.79 -53.31
CA PRO A 409 20.32 30.12 -54.59
C PRO A 409 20.67 28.62 -54.43
N ASP A 410 20.68 27.91 -55.57
CA ASP A 410 20.63 26.44 -55.71
C ASP A 410 21.90 25.65 -55.38
N GLY A 411 21.76 24.33 -55.19
CA GLY A 411 22.88 23.38 -55.08
C GLY A 411 22.47 21.90 -54.91
N THR A 412 22.53 21.11 -55.99
CA THR A 412 22.35 19.63 -56.04
C THR A 412 23.47 18.88 -55.27
N SER A 413 23.40 17.61 -54.85
CA SER A 413 22.89 16.40 -55.54
C SER A 413 22.76 15.13 -54.62
N SER A 414 22.04 14.11 -55.12
CA SER A 414 22.12 12.61 -54.96
C SER A 414 22.93 11.92 -53.83
N ALA A 415 22.63 10.69 -53.34
CA ALA A 415 21.94 9.54 -53.97
C ALA A 415 21.31 8.53 -52.96
N ARG A 416 20.52 7.58 -53.47
CA ARG A 416 19.86 6.44 -52.75
C ARG A 416 20.70 5.16 -52.72
N TRP A 417 20.32 4.20 -51.86
CA TRP A 417 20.35 2.75 -52.15
C TRP A 417 18.97 2.09 -51.85
N PRO A 418 18.64 0.90 -52.40
CA PRO A 418 17.26 0.45 -52.62
C PRO A 418 16.80 -0.70 -51.70
N GLY A 419 15.56 -1.18 -51.88
CA GLY A 419 15.02 -2.36 -51.20
C GLY A 419 14.11 -3.24 -52.09
N SER A 420 13.59 -4.33 -51.52
CA SER A 420 12.56 -5.26 -52.05
C SER A 420 11.87 -5.92 -50.84
N ALA A 421 10.54 -5.86 -50.65
CA ALA A 421 9.43 -6.56 -51.31
C ALA A 421 9.24 -8.03 -50.84
N GLY A 422 8.06 -8.52 -50.39
CA GLY A 422 6.79 -7.84 -50.07
C GLY A 422 5.63 -8.80 -49.69
N ALA A 423 4.52 -8.24 -49.17
CA ALA A 423 3.13 -8.77 -49.03
C ALA A 423 2.84 -10.03 -48.15
N PRO A 424 1.58 -10.26 -47.68
CA PRO A 424 0.54 -9.34 -47.18
C PRO A 424 -0.04 -9.76 -45.79
N PRO A 425 -0.85 -8.92 -45.09
CA PRO A 425 -1.55 -9.30 -43.85
C PRO A 425 -2.99 -9.79 -44.09
N PRO A 426 -3.52 -10.74 -43.30
CA PRO A 426 -4.94 -11.11 -43.30
C PRO A 426 -5.79 -10.16 -42.45
N SER A 427 -7.09 -10.16 -42.74
CA SER A 427 -8.12 -9.26 -42.21
C SER A 427 -8.55 -9.51 -40.76
N SER A 428 -8.87 -8.43 -40.03
CA SER A 428 -9.71 -8.44 -38.82
C SER A 428 -10.83 -7.39 -38.95
N PRO A 429 -12.11 -7.70 -38.66
CA PRO A 429 -13.20 -6.75 -38.76
C PRO A 429 -13.25 -5.78 -37.57
N SER A 430 -13.57 -4.52 -37.85
CA SER A 430 -13.77 -3.46 -36.86
C SER A 430 -15.25 -3.16 -36.67
N THR A 431 -15.70 -3.05 -35.41
CA THR A 431 -16.91 -2.29 -35.04
C THR A 431 -16.80 -1.76 -33.61
N TRP A 432 -16.40 -0.49 -33.46
CA TRP A 432 -16.79 0.37 -32.33
C TRP A 432 -17.12 1.75 -32.91
N PRO A 433 -18.32 2.30 -32.67
CA PRO A 433 -18.75 3.55 -33.31
C PRO A 433 -18.08 4.77 -32.68
N SER A 434 -17.71 5.71 -33.53
CA SER A 434 -17.21 7.03 -33.15
C SER A 434 -18.32 7.89 -32.53
N SER A 435 -18.04 8.52 -31.39
CA SER A 435 -18.76 9.71 -30.93
C SER A 435 -17.78 10.87 -30.72
N SER A 436 -17.79 11.79 -31.68
CA SER A 436 -17.09 13.07 -31.61
C SER A 436 -17.69 13.98 -30.55
N ASN A 437 -16.89 14.47 -29.61
CA ASN A 437 -16.99 15.84 -29.05
C ASN A 437 -15.85 16.12 -28.06
N CYS A 438 -14.76 16.75 -28.54
CA CYS A 438 -13.75 17.38 -27.70
C CYS A 438 -13.65 18.88 -28.03
N PRO A 439 -14.10 19.78 -27.14
CA PRO A 439 -13.71 21.18 -27.21
C PRO A 439 -12.24 21.33 -26.75
N ARG A 440 -11.43 22.05 -27.50
CA ARG A 440 -10.10 22.49 -27.04
C ARG A 440 -10.24 23.63 -26.01
N PRO A 441 -9.28 23.80 -25.09
CA PRO A 441 -9.38 24.81 -24.03
C PRO A 441 -9.18 26.24 -24.56
N TYR A 442 -9.80 27.19 -23.87
CA TYR A 442 -9.54 28.64 -24.04
C TYR A 442 -8.44 29.11 -23.08
N ASP A 443 -7.67 30.10 -23.54
CA ASP A 443 -6.56 30.71 -22.80
C ASP A 443 -6.99 31.68 -21.69
N SER A 444 -6.12 31.78 -20.69
CA SER A 444 -5.81 32.95 -19.83
C SER A 444 -6.94 33.84 -19.29
N CYS A 445 -7.01 33.95 -17.95
CA CYS A 445 -7.27 35.24 -17.31
C CYS A 445 -6.54 35.35 -15.95
N SER A 446 -6.12 36.57 -15.61
CA SER A 446 -5.17 36.86 -14.54
C SER A 446 -5.85 37.32 -13.24
N SER A 447 -5.28 36.92 -12.09
CA SER A 447 -5.21 37.65 -10.82
C SER A 447 -6.35 38.62 -10.41
N ALA A 448 -7.17 38.25 -9.41
CA ALA A 448 -7.41 39.01 -8.17
C ALA A 448 -8.56 38.42 -7.32
N GLY A 449 -8.47 38.55 -5.99
CA GLY A 449 -9.63 38.49 -5.09
C GLY A 449 -9.68 37.31 -4.10
N CYS A 450 -9.15 37.53 -2.89
CA CYS A 450 -9.51 36.69 -1.73
C CYS A 450 -10.98 36.92 -1.37
N GLY A 451 -11.77 35.84 -1.25
CA GLY A 451 -13.20 35.96 -0.93
C GLY A 451 -13.88 34.61 -0.72
N TRP A 452 -13.62 33.95 0.41
CA TRP A 452 -14.31 32.71 0.77
C TRP A 452 -15.82 32.97 0.99
N ARG A 453 -16.65 32.45 0.08
CA ARG A 453 -18.11 32.30 0.28
C ARG A 453 -18.46 30.82 0.15
N CYS A 454 -19.00 30.24 1.21
CA CYS A 454 -19.56 28.89 1.15
C CYS A 454 -20.78 28.86 0.19
N PRO A 455 -20.92 27.83 -0.67
CA PRO A 455 -22.13 27.63 -1.45
C PRO A 455 -23.29 27.19 -0.53
N PRO A 456 -24.55 27.59 -0.82
CA PRO A 456 -25.69 27.19 -0.01
C PRO A 456 -26.00 25.71 -0.17
N ARG A 457 -26.35 25.05 0.95
CA ARG A 457 -26.83 23.66 0.96
C ARG A 457 -28.08 23.53 0.10
N ARG A 458 -28.05 22.66 -0.92
CA ARG A 458 -29.27 22.13 -1.54
C ARG A 458 -29.80 20.97 -0.70
N PRO A 459 -31.12 20.87 -0.45
CA PRO A 459 -31.71 19.67 0.14
C PRO A 459 -31.63 18.50 -0.86
N PRO A 460 -31.62 17.24 -0.39
CA PRO A 460 -31.64 16.09 -1.27
C PRO A 460 -32.98 15.98 -2.03
N PRO A 461 -32.97 15.54 -3.30
CA PRO A 461 -34.21 15.24 -4.00
C PRO A 461 -34.91 14.03 -3.37
N SER A 462 -36.25 14.09 -3.35
CA SER A 462 -37.13 13.08 -2.77
C SER A 462 -37.01 11.72 -3.45
N SER A 463 -37.20 10.66 -2.66
CA SER A 463 -37.26 9.26 -3.09
C SER A 463 -38.26 9.04 -4.23
N SER A 464 -37.79 8.49 -5.35
CA SER A 464 -38.63 7.83 -6.35
C SER A 464 -38.46 6.31 -6.23
N THR A 465 -39.53 5.64 -5.80
CA THR A 465 -39.59 4.18 -5.69
C THR A 465 -39.61 3.52 -7.06
N TRP A 466 -38.57 2.74 -7.37
CA TRP A 466 -38.62 1.77 -8.46
C TRP A 466 -39.07 0.41 -7.92
N THR A 467 -40.35 0.11 -8.09
CA THR A 467 -40.91 -1.23 -7.86
C THR A 467 -40.58 -2.15 -9.03
N SER A 468 -39.62 -3.07 -8.85
CA SER A 468 -39.40 -4.18 -9.77
C SER A 468 -40.35 -5.34 -9.42
N SER A 469 -41.33 -5.57 -10.29
CA SER A 469 -42.19 -6.75 -10.23
C SER A 469 -41.41 -8.00 -10.64
N ALA A 470 -41.30 -8.97 -9.73
CA ALA A 470 -40.86 -10.32 -10.06
C ALA A 470 -41.87 -11.34 -9.52
N SER A 471 -42.57 -12.01 -10.43
CA SER A 471 -43.53 -13.06 -10.13
C SER A 471 -42.82 -14.36 -9.73
N SER A 472 -43.21 -14.95 -8.61
CA SER A 472 -42.94 -16.38 -8.35
C SER A 472 -44.16 -17.06 -7.74
N THR A 473 -44.67 -18.05 -8.48
CA THR A 473 -45.73 -18.96 -8.03
C THR A 473 -45.11 -20.19 -7.35
N SER A 474 -45.50 -20.47 -6.10
CA SER A 474 -45.67 -21.84 -5.62
C SER A 474 -46.50 -21.90 -4.33
N ASN A 475 -47.31 -22.95 -4.20
CA ASN A 475 -48.27 -23.17 -3.12
C ASN A 475 -47.71 -24.12 -2.04
N ALA A 476 -48.32 -24.05 -0.85
CA ALA A 476 -48.40 -25.12 0.17
C ALA A 476 -47.08 -25.54 0.89
N ALA A 477 -47.05 -25.94 2.17
CA ALA A 477 -48.07 -25.93 3.23
C ALA A 477 -47.42 -25.94 4.63
N ARG A 478 -48.23 -25.75 5.67
CA ARG A 478 -47.94 -25.88 7.11
C ARG A 478 -49.20 -26.49 7.78
N PRO A 479 -49.19 -26.98 9.05
CA PRO A 479 -48.09 -27.35 9.94
C PRO A 479 -48.29 -28.86 10.38
N PRO A 480 -48.21 -29.38 11.64
CA PRO A 480 -48.32 -28.78 12.99
C PRO A 480 -47.11 -28.99 13.93
N SER A 481 -47.24 -28.41 15.13
CA SER A 481 -46.29 -28.35 16.25
C SER A 481 -46.38 -29.52 17.22
N THR A 482 -45.28 -29.82 17.95
CA THR A 482 -45.35 -30.22 19.38
C THR A 482 -44.02 -29.98 20.14
N ARG A 483 -44.18 -29.48 21.37
CA ARG A 483 -43.26 -29.48 22.54
C ARG A 483 -44.20 -29.77 23.75
N PRO A 484 -43.74 -30.01 25.00
CA PRO A 484 -42.40 -30.36 25.50
C PRO A 484 -42.43 -31.58 26.47
N SER A 485 -41.28 -31.98 27.03
CA SER A 485 -41.21 -32.64 28.36
C SER A 485 -39.83 -32.47 29.01
N THR A 486 -39.76 -32.63 30.34
CA THR A 486 -38.65 -32.17 31.20
C THR A 486 -38.13 -33.25 32.16
N THR A 487 -36.87 -33.09 32.60
CA THR A 487 -36.29 -33.57 33.90
C THR A 487 -36.14 -35.10 34.12
N PRO A 488 -35.35 -35.58 35.12
CA PRO A 488 -34.01 -35.12 35.53
C PRO A 488 -33.01 -36.26 35.93
N GLY A 489 -31.71 -35.90 36.05
CA GLY A 489 -30.87 -36.35 37.19
C GLY A 489 -29.97 -37.58 37.05
N SER A 490 -28.66 -37.39 37.30
CA SER A 490 -27.88 -38.14 38.33
C SER A 490 -26.40 -37.74 38.36
N ARG A 491 -25.96 -37.22 39.52
CA ARG A 491 -24.59 -37.31 40.07
C ARG A 491 -24.57 -38.50 41.07
N PRO A 492 -23.43 -38.94 41.68
CA PRO A 492 -22.09 -38.34 41.74
C PRO A 492 -21.02 -39.38 41.25
N SER A 493 -19.76 -39.52 41.69
CA SER A 493 -18.87 -38.81 42.66
C SER A 493 -17.39 -39.14 42.37
N ARG A 494 -16.50 -38.14 42.34
CA ARG A 494 -15.34 -38.00 43.25
C ARG A 494 -14.59 -36.69 42.98
#